data_AF-A0A3D9F1X7-F1
#
_entry.id   AF-A0A3D9F1X7-F1
#
_cell.length_a   1.000
_cell.length_b   1.000
_cell.length_c   1.000
_cell.angle_alpha   90.00
_cell.angle_beta   90.00
_cell.angle_gamma   90.00
#
_symmetry.space_group_name_H-M   'P 1'
#
loop_
_entity.id
_entity.type
_entity.pdbx_description
1 polymer ?
#
loop_
_entity_poly.entity_id
_entity_poly.type
_entity_poly.pdbx_seq_one_letter_code
_entity_poly.pdbx_strand_id
1 'polypeptide(L)'
;MKTPTLLAALLAGLAAPAFAVEQSITLTQTGNDNQATLNQSGGRANSVAQLQSGDGNRTILEQRQAFGAQARIAQTSSGNGLQIFQEGSNQQIVVTQLENGNHYAEITQTGGGAGNGLELEQRGNAASAYLSQAGDLNVYSVRQAGFGGNDLRATSTGDGNRLTVEQRGGGLGEVVQIGNDNAAQLTQSVSFAGGRATLRQQGNGNQVQAEQETSRYSSALALSQGGDGNQAQLSQRAGFSDITFTQQGNANELSATQTGLEARIAGISAGDANQATFVQSGVRVEAEIQQQGNGNLASITQDTVPDSFSGASAFIGQTGDSNSAMIDQVGSTARITQSGFGNQATIYQR
;
A
#
# COMPACT_ATOMS: atom_id res chain seq x y z
N MET A 1 11.15 -29.15 35.69
CA MET A 1 12.29 -28.65 34.89
C MET A 1 12.11 -29.18 33.48
N LYS A 2 11.61 -28.35 32.55
CA LYS A 2 11.52 -28.74 31.14
C LYS A 2 12.92 -28.58 30.56
N THR A 3 13.48 -29.69 30.09
CA THR A 3 14.74 -29.72 29.34
C THR A 3 14.62 -28.83 28.10
N PRO A 4 15.53 -27.87 27.88
CA PRO A 4 15.60 -27.17 26.60
C PRO A 4 16.06 -28.18 25.55
N THR A 5 15.17 -28.54 24.65
CA THR A 5 15.52 -29.40 23.51
C THR A 5 16.19 -28.50 22.47
N LEU A 6 17.52 -28.60 22.35
CA LEU A 6 18.27 -27.97 21.26
C LEU A 6 17.85 -28.68 19.95
N LEU A 7 17.06 -28.01 19.09
CA LEU A 7 16.68 -28.53 17.78
C LEU A 7 17.55 -27.89 16.69
N ALA A 8 17.96 -28.71 15.72
CA ALA A 8 19.09 -28.50 14.83
C ALA A 8 18.98 -27.27 13.90
N ALA A 9 20.03 -26.43 13.91
CA ALA A 9 20.34 -25.53 12.81
C ALA A 9 21.01 -26.35 11.69
N LEU A 10 20.31 -26.61 10.58
CA LEU A 10 20.89 -27.25 9.41
C LEU A 10 21.53 -26.17 8.52
N LEU A 11 22.84 -26.01 8.64
CA LEU A 11 23.64 -25.11 7.79
C LEU A 11 24.12 -25.91 6.55
N ALA A 12 23.39 -25.87 5.45
CA ALA A 12 23.77 -26.54 4.21
C ALA A 12 24.52 -25.57 3.27
N GLY A 13 25.78 -25.27 3.59
CA GLY A 13 26.66 -24.51 2.70
C GLY A 13 27.31 -25.40 1.65
N LEU A 14 26.78 -25.44 0.43
CA LEU A 14 27.50 -25.99 -0.73
C LEU A 14 28.43 -24.92 -1.29
N ALA A 15 29.55 -24.68 -0.60
CA ALA A 15 30.65 -23.90 -1.14
C ALA A 15 31.47 -24.78 -2.09
N ALA A 16 31.30 -24.60 -3.41
CA ALA A 16 32.26 -25.12 -4.37
C ALA A 16 33.62 -24.40 -4.18
N PRO A 17 34.77 -25.09 -4.24
CA PRO A 17 36.04 -24.49 -3.90
C PRO A 17 36.58 -23.67 -5.06
N ALA A 18 36.30 -22.36 -5.07
CA ALA A 18 37.08 -21.38 -5.81
C ALA A 18 36.84 -19.97 -5.23
N PHE A 19 37.84 -19.47 -4.49
CA PHE A 19 37.99 -18.11 -3.95
C PHE A 19 37.02 -17.70 -2.81
N ALA A 20 37.55 -17.76 -1.59
CA ALA A 20 36.97 -17.12 -0.41
C ALA A 20 36.88 -15.59 -0.59
N VAL A 21 35.66 -15.02 -0.51
CA VAL A 21 35.42 -13.59 -0.23
C VAL A 21 34.10 -13.43 0.55
N GLU A 22 34.25 -13.09 1.85
CA GLU A 22 33.27 -12.66 2.87
C GLU A 22 31.79 -13.03 2.66
N GLN A 23 31.32 -14.13 3.24
CA GLN A 23 29.90 -14.36 3.49
C GLN A 23 29.74 -14.55 5.00
N SER A 24 28.86 -13.79 5.64
CA SER A 24 28.62 -13.89 7.09
C SER A 24 27.17 -14.24 7.38
N ILE A 25 26.95 -15.38 8.03
CA ILE A 25 25.65 -15.75 8.59
C ILE A 25 25.80 -15.77 10.10
N THR A 26 25.03 -14.92 10.79
CA THR A 26 24.91 -14.91 12.25
C THR A 26 23.48 -15.31 12.60
N LEU A 27 23.31 -16.48 13.22
CA LEU A 27 22.04 -17.00 13.68
C LEU A 27 22.07 -17.12 15.22
N THR A 28 21.12 -16.48 15.91
CA THR A 28 20.89 -16.64 17.34
C THR A 28 19.45 -17.10 17.56
N GLN A 29 19.26 -18.27 18.17
CA GLN A 29 17.94 -18.84 18.48
C GLN A 29 17.83 -19.11 19.98
N THR A 30 16.77 -18.61 20.62
CA THR A 30 16.45 -18.84 22.03
C THR A 30 14.97 -19.22 22.18
N GLY A 31 14.67 -20.35 22.82
CA GLY A 31 13.31 -20.91 22.94
C GLY A 31 13.17 -22.29 22.28
N ASN A 32 11.97 -22.86 22.24
CA ASN A 32 11.72 -24.23 21.77
C ASN A 32 11.21 -24.26 20.32
N ASP A 33 11.53 -25.31 19.56
CA ASP A 33 11.01 -25.58 18.19
C ASP A 33 11.18 -24.46 17.14
N ASN A 34 12.15 -23.55 17.31
CA ASN A 34 12.49 -22.58 16.27
C ASN A 34 13.25 -23.26 15.12
N GLN A 35 12.87 -22.98 13.88
CA GLN A 35 13.50 -23.47 12.65
C GLN A 35 14.03 -22.31 11.81
N ALA A 36 15.28 -22.42 11.36
CA ALA A 36 15.92 -21.46 10.46
C ALA A 36 16.62 -22.24 9.34
N THR A 37 16.29 -21.93 8.09
CA THR A 37 17.01 -22.42 6.90
C THR A 37 17.53 -21.22 6.14
N LEU A 38 18.85 -21.09 6.04
CA LEU A 38 19.54 -19.97 5.41
C LEU A 38 20.43 -20.53 4.30
N ASN A 39 20.04 -20.33 3.04
CA ASN A 39 20.78 -20.80 1.88
C ASN A 39 21.34 -19.60 1.10
N GLN A 40 22.67 -19.53 0.99
CA GLN A 40 23.36 -18.56 0.13
C GLN A 40 24.04 -19.32 -1.00
N SER A 41 23.70 -19.03 -2.26
CA SER A 41 24.31 -19.69 -3.42
C SER A 41 24.69 -18.69 -4.51
N GLY A 42 25.99 -18.65 -4.83
CA GLY A 42 26.57 -17.66 -5.75
C GLY A 42 26.59 -16.23 -5.16
N GLY A 43 27.72 -15.53 -5.30
CA GLY A 43 27.87 -14.18 -4.77
C GLY A 43 29.17 -13.90 -4.01
N ARG A 44 29.36 -12.66 -3.55
CA ARG A 44 30.44 -12.21 -2.64
C ARG A 44 29.86 -11.16 -1.66
N ALA A 45 30.40 -11.03 -0.45
CA ALA A 45 30.05 -9.98 0.53
C ALA A 45 28.60 -10.02 1.09
N ASN A 46 27.92 -11.17 1.10
CA ASN A 46 26.54 -11.25 1.62
C ASN A 46 26.52 -11.40 3.15
N SER A 47 25.58 -10.72 3.82
CA SER A 47 25.41 -10.78 5.27
C SER A 47 23.97 -11.10 5.67
N VAL A 48 23.79 -12.08 6.54
CA VAL A 48 22.51 -12.43 7.14
C VAL A 48 22.67 -12.41 8.66
N ALA A 49 21.85 -11.61 9.34
CA ALA A 49 21.74 -11.61 10.78
C ALA A 49 20.31 -11.99 11.18
N GLN A 50 20.15 -13.15 11.82
CA GLN A 50 18.86 -13.64 12.29
C GLN A 50 18.86 -13.83 13.81
N LEU A 51 17.88 -13.22 14.47
CA LEU A 51 17.56 -13.39 15.88
C LEU A 51 16.14 -13.96 16.00
N GLN A 52 16.01 -15.16 16.59
CA GLN A 52 14.71 -15.76 16.93
C GLN A 52 14.64 -15.99 18.44
N SER A 53 13.69 -15.33 19.10
CA SER A 53 13.40 -15.51 20.52
C SER A 53 11.92 -15.83 20.70
N GLY A 54 11.59 -17.00 21.24
CA GLY A 54 10.20 -17.48 21.36
C GLY A 54 10.07 -18.95 21.00
N ASP A 55 8.85 -19.47 20.91
CA ASP A 55 8.60 -20.88 20.56
C ASP A 55 8.04 -21.00 19.14
N GLY A 56 8.52 -21.98 18.35
CA GLY A 56 7.89 -22.38 17.08
C GLY A 56 8.03 -21.41 15.90
N ASN A 57 9.01 -20.49 15.91
CA ASN A 57 9.24 -19.60 14.77
C ASN A 57 9.91 -20.34 13.60
N ARG A 58 9.47 -20.09 12.37
CA ARG A 58 10.04 -20.68 11.15
C ARG A 58 10.50 -19.59 10.18
N THR A 59 11.77 -19.62 9.81
CA THR A 59 12.35 -18.74 8.79
C THR A 59 13.01 -19.54 7.69
N ILE A 60 12.71 -19.20 6.44
CA ILE A 60 13.41 -19.68 5.25
C ILE A 60 13.92 -18.44 4.51
N LEU A 61 15.23 -18.35 4.32
CA LEU A 61 15.88 -17.32 3.50
C LEU A 61 16.72 -17.99 2.43
N GLU A 62 16.49 -17.61 1.18
CA GLU A 62 17.33 -17.98 0.04
C GLU A 62 17.88 -16.72 -0.63
N GLN A 63 19.21 -16.64 -0.73
CA GLN A 63 19.93 -15.60 -1.47
C GLN A 63 20.66 -16.24 -2.64
N ARG A 64 20.31 -15.84 -3.88
CA ARG A 64 20.92 -16.34 -5.12
C ARG A 64 21.66 -15.23 -5.86
N GLN A 65 22.87 -15.52 -6.32
CA GLN A 65 23.70 -14.62 -7.14
C GLN A 65 23.88 -13.21 -6.57
N ALA A 66 23.80 -13.07 -5.24
CA ALA A 66 23.82 -11.77 -4.59
C ALA A 66 25.24 -11.26 -4.37
N PHE A 67 25.53 -10.01 -4.74
CA PHE A 67 26.73 -9.30 -4.32
C PHE A 67 26.36 -8.24 -3.30
N GLY A 68 26.82 -8.35 -2.05
CA GLY A 68 26.55 -7.35 -1.02
C GLY A 68 25.13 -7.32 -0.44
N ALA A 69 24.32 -8.38 -0.63
CA ALA A 69 22.96 -8.40 -0.09
C ALA A 69 22.96 -8.57 1.43
N GLN A 70 22.07 -7.82 2.10
CA GLN A 70 21.92 -7.81 3.56
C GLN A 70 20.50 -8.18 3.95
N ALA A 71 20.37 -9.16 4.85
CA ALA A 71 19.10 -9.48 5.48
C ALA A 71 19.25 -9.44 7.00
N ARG A 72 18.45 -8.60 7.68
CA ARG A 72 18.36 -8.56 9.14
C ARG A 72 16.96 -8.96 9.58
N ILE A 73 16.88 -10.06 10.33
CA ILE A 73 15.62 -10.67 10.74
C ILE A 73 15.58 -10.74 12.27
N ALA A 74 14.53 -10.22 12.88
CA ALA A 74 14.27 -10.34 14.31
C ALA A 74 12.83 -10.83 14.54
N GLN A 75 12.67 -12.03 15.11
CA GLN A 75 11.39 -12.59 15.51
C GLN A 75 11.42 -12.81 17.02
N THR A 76 10.68 -12.02 17.80
CA THR A 76 10.74 -12.10 19.28
C THR A 76 9.44 -12.57 19.93
N SER A 77 8.50 -13.10 19.15
CA SER A 77 7.25 -13.75 19.61
C SER A 77 7.19 -15.21 19.12
N SER A 78 6.10 -15.93 19.39
CA SER A 78 5.96 -17.36 19.05
C SER A 78 5.18 -17.59 17.74
N GLY A 79 5.49 -18.67 17.01
CA GLY A 79 4.71 -19.12 15.86
C GLY A 79 4.78 -18.24 14.61
N ASN A 80 5.79 -17.37 14.47
CA ASN A 80 5.93 -16.53 13.28
C ASN A 80 6.52 -17.32 12.10
N GLY A 81 5.97 -17.11 10.90
CA GLY A 81 6.48 -17.61 9.64
C GLY A 81 7.11 -16.50 8.80
N LEU A 82 8.29 -16.74 8.26
CA LEU A 82 8.97 -15.82 7.35
C LEU A 82 9.60 -16.59 6.20
N GLN A 83 9.27 -16.20 4.97
CA GLN A 83 9.93 -16.68 3.76
C GLN A 83 10.49 -15.48 3.00
N ILE A 84 11.78 -15.53 2.69
CA ILE A 84 12.45 -14.48 1.93
C ILE A 84 13.21 -15.13 0.77
N PHE A 85 12.94 -14.64 -0.44
CA PHE A 85 13.71 -14.94 -1.65
C PHE A 85 14.34 -13.64 -2.17
N GLN A 86 15.67 -13.63 -2.28
CA GLN A 86 16.42 -12.46 -2.69
C GLN A 86 17.39 -12.81 -3.81
N GLU A 87 17.25 -12.13 -4.94
CA GLU A 87 18.09 -12.31 -6.13
C GLU A 87 18.63 -10.96 -6.59
N GLY A 88 19.95 -10.89 -6.78
CA GLY A 88 20.65 -9.69 -7.23
C GLY A 88 21.52 -8.98 -6.19
N SER A 89 22.15 -7.89 -6.60
CA SER A 89 23.18 -7.18 -5.84
C SER A 89 22.63 -6.06 -4.95
N ASN A 90 23.28 -5.80 -3.82
CA ASN A 90 23.03 -4.69 -2.87
C ASN A 90 21.60 -4.62 -2.31
N GLN A 91 20.88 -5.74 -2.34
CA GLN A 91 19.53 -5.84 -1.85
C GLN A 91 19.51 -5.78 -0.31
N GLN A 92 18.67 -4.92 0.29
CA GLN A 92 18.54 -4.79 1.75
C GLN A 92 17.13 -5.18 2.22
N ILE A 93 17.05 -6.16 3.12
CA ILE A 93 15.81 -6.60 3.76
C ILE A 93 15.94 -6.50 5.28
N VAL A 94 15.00 -5.81 5.91
CA VAL A 94 14.86 -5.73 7.36
C VAL A 94 13.46 -6.23 7.71
N VAL A 95 13.38 -7.28 8.53
CA VAL A 95 12.11 -7.81 9.03
C VAL A 95 12.13 -7.88 10.54
N THR A 96 11.14 -7.29 11.18
CA THR A 96 10.95 -7.34 12.63
C THR A 96 9.51 -7.80 12.95
N GLN A 97 9.36 -8.96 13.58
CA GLN A 97 8.07 -9.52 14.01
C GLN A 97 8.06 -9.60 15.55
N LEU A 98 7.25 -8.75 16.18
CA LEU A 98 7.21 -8.54 17.63
C LEU A 98 5.83 -8.82 18.21
N GLU A 99 5.79 -9.23 19.48
CA GLU A 99 4.56 -9.38 20.31
C GLU A 99 3.56 -10.42 19.76
N ASN A 100 2.75 -11.04 20.66
CA ASN A 100 1.61 -11.97 20.48
C ASN A 100 1.60 -13.10 19.41
N GLY A 101 2.56 -13.16 18.48
CA GLY A 101 2.85 -14.29 17.60
C GLY A 101 1.99 -14.40 16.34
N ASN A 102 2.19 -15.50 15.62
CA ASN A 102 1.44 -15.91 14.42
C ASN A 102 1.52 -14.93 13.24
N HIS A 103 2.57 -14.13 13.14
CA HIS A 103 2.80 -13.31 11.94
C HIS A 103 3.25 -14.18 10.77
N TYR A 104 2.82 -13.83 9.56
CA TYR A 104 3.33 -14.43 8.33
C TYR A 104 3.86 -13.32 7.40
N ALA A 105 5.02 -13.56 6.80
CA ALA A 105 5.52 -12.71 5.75
C ALA A 105 6.20 -13.52 4.65
N GLU A 106 5.86 -13.21 3.41
CA GLU A 106 6.54 -13.69 2.20
C GLU A 106 7.11 -12.49 1.46
N ILE A 107 8.42 -12.48 1.25
CA ILE A 107 9.13 -11.37 0.62
C ILE A 107 9.93 -11.91 -0.57
N THR A 108 9.70 -11.33 -1.74
CA THR A 108 10.46 -11.60 -2.96
C THR A 108 11.09 -10.31 -3.44
N GLN A 109 12.41 -10.29 -3.59
CA GLN A 109 13.15 -9.13 -4.05
C GLN A 109 14.11 -9.52 -5.16
N THR A 110 13.86 -9.02 -6.37
CA THR A 110 14.62 -9.34 -7.58
C THR A 110 15.12 -8.03 -8.20
N GLY A 111 16.40 -7.94 -8.55
CA GLY A 111 16.98 -6.70 -9.05
C GLY A 111 18.40 -6.84 -9.59
N GLY A 112 18.83 -5.86 -10.38
CA GLY A 112 19.90 -6.01 -11.36
C GLY A 112 21.14 -5.15 -11.14
N GLY A 113 21.30 -4.43 -10.02
CA GLY A 113 22.61 -3.82 -9.72
C GLY A 113 22.66 -2.77 -8.63
N ALA A 114 21.61 -1.98 -8.44
CA ALA A 114 21.63 -0.83 -7.52
C ALA A 114 21.00 -1.12 -6.14
N GLY A 115 20.31 -2.26 -5.99
CA GLY A 115 19.69 -2.69 -4.74
C GLY A 115 18.34 -2.02 -4.50
N ASN A 116 17.38 -2.82 -4.07
CA ASN A 116 16.09 -2.44 -3.50
C ASN A 116 16.22 -2.47 -1.96
N GLY A 117 15.40 -1.67 -1.29
CA GLY A 117 15.25 -1.67 0.16
C GLY A 117 13.86 -2.12 0.56
N LEU A 118 13.76 -3.00 1.55
CA LEU A 118 12.50 -3.40 2.14
C LEU A 118 12.63 -3.46 3.67
N GLU A 119 11.76 -2.72 4.34
CA GLU A 119 11.57 -2.78 5.78
C GLU A 119 10.14 -3.23 6.09
N LEU A 120 10.01 -4.30 6.87
CA LEU A 120 8.75 -4.82 7.37
C LEU A 120 8.79 -4.89 8.90
N GLU A 121 7.84 -4.20 9.55
CA GLU A 121 7.59 -4.30 10.97
C GLU A 121 6.16 -4.82 11.22
N GLN A 122 6.03 -5.97 11.87
CA GLN A 122 4.74 -6.52 12.29
C GLN A 122 4.69 -6.57 13.82
N ARG A 123 3.69 -5.91 14.42
CA ARG A 123 3.43 -5.91 15.86
C ARG A 123 1.99 -6.33 16.13
N GLY A 124 1.78 -7.26 17.06
CA GLY A 124 0.44 -7.69 17.45
C GLY A 124 0.18 -9.15 17.12
N ASN A 125 -0.99 -9.48 16.56
CA ASN A 125 -1.38 -10.88 16.29
C ASN A 125 -1.87 -11.04 14.84
N ALA A 126 -1.38 -12.09 14.18
CA ALA A 126 -1.88 -12.63 12.90
C ALA A 126 -1.73 -11.72 11.66
N ALA A 127 -0.82 -10.75 11.68
CA ALA A 127 -0.53 -9.95 10.48
C ALA A 127 0.12 -10.81 9.37
N SER A 128 -0.33 -10.62 8.13
CA SER A 128 0.16 -11.24 6.91
C SER A 128 0.66 -10.17 5.93
N ALA A 129 1.86 -10.37 5.37
CA ALA A 129 2.42 -9.49 4.34
C ALA A 129 3.01 -10.31 3.19
N TYR A 130 2.62 -9.99 1.96
CA TYR A 130 3.19 -10.52 0.73
C TYR A 130 3.78 -9.37 -0.06
N LEU A 131 5.10 -9.27 -0.10
CA LEU A 131 5.82 -8.12 -0.63
C LEU A 131 6.71 -8.57 -1.79
N SER A 132 6.52 -7.98 -2.97
CA SER A 132 7.33 -8.28 -4.16
C SER A 132 7.89 -7.00 -4.78
N GLN A 133 9.21 -6.95 -4.95
CA GLN A 133 9.91 -5.86 -5.64
C GLN A 133 10.74 -6.43 -6.79
N ALA A 134 10.51 -5.93 -8.01
CA ALA A 134 11.27 -6.27 -9.21
C ALA A 134 11.81 -4.99 -9.87
N GLY A 135 13.13 -4.96 -10.11
CA GLY A 135 13.85 -3.80 -10.64
C GLY A 135 14.91 -3.30 -9.67
N ASP A 136 15.34 -2.06 -9.83
CA ASP A 136 16.38 -1.42 -9.02
C ASP A 136 15.85 -0.20 -8.23
N LEU A 137 16.46 0.11 -7.08
CA LEU A 137 16.14 1.29 -6.26
C LEU A 137 14.69 1.37 -5.75
N ASN A 138 13.94 0.26 -5.75
CA ASN A 138 12.62 0.23 -5.15
C ASN A 138 12.72 0.23 -3.62
N VAL A 139 11.88 1.01 -2.93
CA VAL A 139 11.90 1.13 -1.47
C VAL A 139 10.53 0.85 -0.87
N TYR A 140 10.44 -0.19 -0.05
CA TYR A 140 9.24 -0.56 0.72
C TYR A 140 9.48 -0.27 2.20
N SER A 141 8.52 0.42 2.83
CA SER A 141 8.44 0.55 4.28
C SER A 141 7.03 0.16 4.71
N VAL A 142 6.90 -0.99 5.38
CA VAL A 142 5.62 -1.56 5.77
C VAL A 142 5.59 -1.73 7.28
N ARG A 143 4.55 -1.18 7.91
CA ARG A 143 4.27 -1.36 9.33
C ARG A 143 2.84 -1.85 9.53
N GLN A 144 2.69 -3.05 10.08
CA GLN A 144 1.40 -3.62 10.46
C GLN A 144 1.34 -3.72 11.99
N ALA A 145 0.40 -3.02 12.61
CA ALA A 145 0.24 -2.99 14.06
C ALA A 145 -1.19 -3.41 14.47
N GLY A 146 -1.32 -4.00 15.66
CA GLY A 146 -2.60 -4.22 16.33
C GLY A 146 -3.14 -5.65 16.27
N PHE A 147 -4.41 -5.79 16.64
CA PHE A 147 -5.13 -7.07 16.71
C PHE A 147 -6.17 -7.12 15.59
N GLY A 148 -6.15 -8.16 14.75
CA GLY A 148 -7.20 -8.31 13.74
C GLY A 148 -6.80 -8.94 12.40
N GLY A 149 -5.56 -9.40 12.22
CA GLY A 149 -5.17 -10.06 10.99
C GLY A 149 -5.05 -9.13 9.79
N ASN A 150 -4.27 -8.06 9.92
CA ASN A 150 -3.91 -7.21 8.78
C ASN A 150 -3.36 -8.09 7.63
N ASP A 151 -3.88 -7.92 6.42
CA ASP A 151 -3.35 -8.58 5.21
C ASP A 151 -2.91 -7.48 4.24
N LEU A 152 -1.64 -7.55 3.82
CA LEU A 152 -1.09 -6.66 2.81
C LEU A 152 -0.52 -7.47 1.67
N ARG A 153 -0.94 -7.15 0.45
CA ARG A 153 -0.25 -7.54 -0.79
C ARG A 153 0.31 -6.30 -1.46
N ALA A 154 1.62 -6.28 -1.68
CA ALA A 154 2.28 -5.19 -2.36
C ALA A 154 3.20 -5.72 -3.46
N THR A 155 3.11 -5.13 -4.66
CA THR A 155 3.97 -5.49 -5.79
C THR A 155 4.41 -4.25 -6.53
N SER A 156 5.73 -4.10 -6.73
CA SER A 156 6.31 -3.04 -7.55
C SER A 156 7.19 -3.65 -8.63
N THR A 157 7.02 -3.20 -9.86
CA THR A 157 7.81 -3.61 -11.03
C THR A 157 8.28 -2.38 -11.78
N GLY A 158 9.61 -2.23 -11.91
CA GLY A 158 10.28 -1.07 -12.48
C GLY A 158 11.29 -0.49 -11.48
N ASP A 159 11.83 0.68 -11.78
CA ASP A 159 12.92 1.27 -11.00
C ASP A 159 12.46 2.47 -10.16
N GLY A 160 13.05 2.65 -8.97
CA GLY A 160 12.81 3.84 -8.15
C GLY A 160 11.42 3.94 -7.51
N ASN A 161 10.60 2.88 -7.53
CA ASN A 161 9.27 2.94 -6.91
C ASN A 161 9.36 2.97 -5.39
N ARG A 162 8.56 3.83 -4.76
CA ARG A 162 8.47 3.96 -3.31
C ARG A 162 7.09 3.55 -2.81
N LEU A 163 7.05 2.66 -1.82
CA LEU A 163 5.85 2.27 -1.11
C LEU A 163 6.02 2.50 0.39
N THR A 164 5.05 3.15 1.00
CA THR A 164 4.92 3.24 2.46
C THR A 164 3.53 2.79 2.88
N VAL A 165 3.43 1.75 3.70
CA VAL A 165 2.15 1.24 4.20
C VAL A 165 2.17 1.19 5.72
N GLU A 166 1.15 1.77 6.34
CA GLU A 166 0.86 1.65 7.76
C GLU A 166 -0.55 1.09 7.95
N GLN A 167 -0.68 -0.13 8.48
CA GLN A 167 -1.97 -0.72 8.84
C GLN A 167 -2.08 -0.86 10.35
N ARG A 168 -3.20 -0.41 10.92
CA ARG A 168 -3.57 -0.58 12.32
C ARG A 168 -4.92 -1.29 12.39
N GLY A 169 -4.95 -2.53 12.90
CA GLY A 169 -6.17 -3.33 13.09
C GLY A 169 -6.28 -4.59 12.22
N GLY A 170 -7.37 -4.73 11.46
CA GLY A 170 -7.67 -5.90 10.61
C GLY A 170 -7.96 -5.52 9.15
N GLY A 171 -7.17 -4.61 8.58
CA GLY A 171 -7.38 -4.09 7.23
C GLY A 171 -6.79 -4.99 6.14
N LEU A 172 -7.42 -4.97 4.96
CA LEU A 172 -6.87 -5.53 3.72
C LEU A 172 -6.31 -4.40 2.85
N GLY A 173 -5.01 -4.45 2.57
CA GLY A 173 -4.32 -3.53 1.67
C GLY A 173 -3.82 -4.25 0.43
N GLU A 174 -4.03 -3.65 -0.73
CA GLU A 174 -3.47 -4.10 -2.00
C GLU A 174 -2.83 -2.90 -2.70
N VAL A 175 -1.52 -2.96 -2.97
CA VAL A 175 -0.81 -1.88 -3.68
C VAL A 175 -0.02 -2.47 -4.84
N VAL A 176 -0.25 -1.95 -6.04
CA VAL A 176 0.43 -2.37 -7.27
C VAL A 176 1.03 -1.16 -7.97
N GLN A 177 2.34 -1.15 -8.18
CA GLN A 177 3.06 -0.11 -8.92
C GLN A 177 3.78 -0.72 -10.12
N ILE A 178 3.50 -0.25 -11.32
CA ILE A 178 4.13 -0.71 -12.56
C ILE A 178 4.69 0.48 -13.32
N GLY A 179 5.99 0.49 -13.56
CA GLY A 179 6.73 1.59 -14.17
C GLY A 179 7.76 2.17 -13.20
N ASN A 180 8.28 3.36 -13.50
CA ASN A 180 9.40 3.94 -12.74
C ASN A 180 8.96 5.12 -11.87
N ASP A 181 9.67 5.35 -10.77
CA ASP A 181 9.50 6.53 -9.89
C ASP A 181 8.07 6.73 -9.34
N ASN A 182 7.25 5.67 -9.27
CA ASN A 182 5.92 5.79 -8.67
C ASN A 182 6.03 5.80 -7.14
N ALA A 183 5.21 6.62 -6.48
CA ALA A 183 5.13 6.71 -5.03
C ALA A 183 3.71 6.41 -4.54
N ALA A 184 3.57 5.46 -3.61
CA ALA A 184 2.32 5.16 -2.94
C ALA A 184 2.49 5.20 -1.42
N GLN A 185 1.60 5.92 -0.75
CA GLN A 185 1.45 5.93 0.70
C GLN A 185 0.03 5.49 1.07
N LEU A 186 -0.07 4.46 1.89
CA LEU A 186 -1.34 3.96 2.43
C LEU A 186 -1.29 3.94 3.96
N THR A 187 -2.18 4.70 4.59
CA THR A 187 -2.44 4.61 6.03
C THR A 187 -3.84 4.07 6.24
N GLN A 188 -3.97 2.93 6.90
CA GLN A 188 -5.24 2.27 7.16
C GLN A 188 -5.39 2.01 8.66
N SER A 189 -6.33 2.69 9.30
CA SER A 189 -6.66 2.50 10.71
C SER A 189 -8.11 2.05 10.82
N VAL A 190 -8.33 0.73 10.86
CA VAL A 190 -9.67 0.13 10.74
C VAL A 190 -9.93 -0.84 11.88
N SER A 191 -11.19 -0.93 12.34
CA SER A 191 -11.54 -1.93 13.36
C SER A 191 -11.55 -3.36 12.80
N PHE A 192 -11.75 -4.35 13.66
CA PHE A 192 -11.91 -5.76 13.30
C PHE A 192 -13.05 -6.03 12.28
N ALA A 193 -13.96 -5.08 12.07
CA ALA A 193 -14.99 -5.15 11.04
C ALA A 193 -14.44 -5.06 9.61
N GLY A 194 -13.16 -4.70 9.46
CA GLY A 194 -12.43 -4.71 8.20
C GLY A 194 -12.52 -3.38 7.44
N GLY A 195 -11.64 -3.24 6.46
CA GLY A 195 -11.61 -2.17 5.47
C GLY A 195 -10.72 -2.63 4.32
N ARG A 196 -11.04 -2.24 3.09
CA ARG A 196 -10.23 -2.56 1.92
C ARG A 196 -9.67 -1.29 1.30
N ALA A 197 -8.36 -1.26 1.09
CA ALA A 197 -7.70 -0.24 0.29
C ALA A 197 -6.96 -0.90 -0.88
N THR A 198 -7.25 -0.46 -2.10
CA THR A 198 -6.62 -0.94 -3.33
C THR A 198 -6.09 0.23 -4.12
N LEU A 199 -4.77 0.32 -4.26
CA LEU A 199 -4.08 1.38 -4.99
C LEU A 199 -3.32 0.76 -6.16
N ARG A 200 -3.59 1.21 -7.38
CA ARG A 200 -2.89 0.75 -8.58
C ARG A 200 -2.32 1.93 -9.36
N GLN A 201 -1.03 1.89 -9.65
CA GLN A 201 -0.33 2.89 -10.45
C GLN A 201 0.35 2.20 -11.64
N GLN A 202 0.09 2.69 -12.84
CA GLN A 202 0.72 2.22 -14.07
C GLN A 202 1.24 3.41 -14.89
N GLY A 203 2.54 3.45 -15.13
CA GLY A 203 3.25 4.56 -15.78
C GLY A 203 4.37 5.08 -14.89
N ASN A 204 4.85 6.29 -15.13
CA ASN A 204 6.01 6.85 -14.44
C ASN A 204 5.65 8.05 -13.56
N GLY A 205 6.31 8.18 -12.41
CA GLY A 205 6.20 9.37 -11.57
C GLY A 205 4.81 9.60 -10.95
N ASN A 206 3.93 8.60 -10.94
CA ASN A 206 2.61 8.75 -10.33
C ASN A 206 2.72 8.77 -8.80
N GLN A 207 1.87 9.55 -8.13
CA GLN A 207 1.85 9.68 -6.68
C GLN A 207 0.44 9.46 -6.12
N VAL A 208 0.35 8.64 -5.06
CA VAL A 208 -0.87 8.41 -4.29
C VAL A 208 -0.59 8.54 -2.81
N GLN A 209 -1.43 9.30 -2.12
CA GLN A 209 -1.59 9.25 -0.67
C GLN A 209 -3.04 8.88 -0.34
N ALA A 210 -3.22 7.76 0.35
CA ALA A 210 -4.53 7.29 0.78
C ALA A 210 -4.57 7.06 2.29
N GLU A 211 -5.57 7.65 2.92
CA GLU A 211 -5.88 7.47 4.34
C GLU A 211 -7.29 6.89 4.47
N GLN A 212 -7.40 5.73 5.13
CA GLN A 212 -8.67 5.08 5.43
C GLN A 212 -8.77 4.88 6.95
N GLU A 213 -9.65 5.65 7.59
CA GLU A 213 -9.99 5.52 9.00
C GLU A 213 -11.44 5.02 9.12
N THR A 214 -11.63 3.78 9.59
CA THR A 214 -12.97 3.24 9.81
C THR A 214 -13.14 2.75 11.25
N SER A 215 -14.32 2.99 11.79
CA SER A 215 -14.72 2.46 13.09
C SER A 215 -15.36 1.07 12.90
N ARG A 216 -16.56 0.83 13.42
CA ARG A 216 -17.24 -0.48 13.42
C ARG A 216 -17.70 -1.01 12.06
N TYR A 217 -17.63 -0.23 10.99
CA TYR A 217 -18.22 -0.60 9.69
C TYR A 217 -17.16 -0.61 8.60
N SER A 218 -17.29 -1.53 7.65
CA SER A 218 -16.36 -1.65 6.54
C SER A 218 -16.54 -0.51 5.53
N SER A 219 -15.44 -0.12 4.90
CA SER A 219 -15.40 0.85 3.81
C SER A 219 -14.37 0.39 2.78
N ALA A 220 -14.54 0.81 1.52
CA ALA A 220 -13.57 0.55 0.48
C ALA A 220 -12.97 1.85 -0.09
N LEU A 221 -11.69 1.79 -0.38
CA LEU A 221 -10.95 2.82 -1.10
C LEU A 221 -10.26 2.15 -2.28
N ALA A 222 -10.60 2.58 -3.50
CA ALA A 222 -10.03 2.08 -4.73
C ALA A 222 -9.56 3.24 -5.63
N LEU A 223 -8.31 3.19 -6.05
CA LEU A 223 -7.73 4.15 -6.98
C LEU A 223 -6.91 3.44 -8.05
N SER A 224 -7.12 3.83 -9.31
CA SER A 224 -6.29 3.43 -10.43
C SER A 224 -5.75 4.64 -11.17
N GLN A 225 -4.42 4.78 -11.24
CA GLN A 225 -3.72 5.79 -12.03
C GLN A 225 -3.05 5.11 -13.23
N GLY A 226 -3.31 5.61 -14.43
CA GLY A 226 -2.68 5.19 -15.68
C GLY A 226 -2.12 6.39 -16.44
N GLY A 227 -0.86 6.33 -16.84
CA GLY A 227 -0.12 7.44 -17.48
C GLY A 227 0.96 8.00 -16.57
N ASP A 228 1.49 9.19 -16.87
CA ASP A 228 2.66 9.73 -16.18
C ASP A 228 2.32 10.94 -15.30
N GLY A 229 2.92 11.00 -14.11
CA GLY A 229 2.86 12.17 -13.23
C GLY A 229 1.49 12.46 -12.61
N ASN A 230 0.57 11.50 -12.57
CA ASN A 230 -0.73 11.70 -11.92
C ASN A 230 -0.56 11.77 -10.39
N GLN A 231 -1.34 12.63 -9.74
CA GLN A 231 -1.34 12.82 -8.30
C GLN A 231 -2.74 12.57 -7.72
N ALA A 232 -2.80 11.86 -6.60
CA ALA A 232 -4.05 11.63 -5.89
C ALA A 232 -3.88 11.68 -4.38
N GLN A 233 -4.75 12.43 -3.72
CA GLN A 233 -4.90 12.46 -2.27
C GLN A 233 -6.31 12.03 -1.89
N LEU A 234 -6.42 10.97 -1.10
CA LEU A 234 -7.68 10.35 -0.69
C LEU A 234 -7.73 10.27 0.83
N SER A 235 -8.77 10.80 1.45
CA SER A 235 -9.04 10.64 2.88
C SER A 235 -10.48 10.17 3.10
N GLN A 236 -10.63 8.97 3.65
CA GLN A 236 -11.92 8.37 3.98
C GLN A 236 -12.00 8.15 5.48
N ARG A 237 -12.80 8.97 6.17
CA ARG A 237 -13.04 8.91 7.62
C ARG A 237 -14.50 8.59 7.90
N ALA A 238 -14.97 7.47 7.37
CA ALA A 238 -16.37 7.10 7.41
C ALA A 238 -16.60 5.58 7.35
N GLY A 239 -17.74 5.12 7.87
CA GLY A 239 -18.23 3.75 7.75
C GLY A 239 -19.21 3.59 6.58
N PHE A 240 -19.29 2.39 6.00
CA PHE A 240 -20.14 2.06 4.83
C PHE A 240 -19.93 2.98 3.62
N SER A 241 -18.73 3.52 3.47
CA SER A 241 -18.45 4.51 2.44
C SER A 241 -17.45 3.96 1.43
N ASP A 242 -17.54 4.46 0.21
CA ASP A 242 -16.67 4.03 -0.88
C ASP A 242 -16.08 5.23 -1.62
N ILE A 243 -14.77 5.18 -1.86
CA ILE A 243 -14.11 6.07 -2.83
C ILE A 243 -13.60 5.19 -3.97
N THR A 244 -14.04 5.45 -5.19
CA THR A 244 -13.55 4.77 -6.40
C THR A 244 -13.21 5.79 -7.47
N PHE A 245 -11.93 5.91 -7.84
CA PHE A 245 -11.53 6.88 -8.86
C PHE A 245 -10.52 6.30 -9.86
N THR A 246 -10.61 6.75 -11.11
CA THR A 246 -9.65 6.41 -12.17
C THR A 246 -9.08 7.67 -12.81
N GLN A 247 -7.75 7.81 -12.82
CA GLN A 247 -7.04 8.83 -13.59
C GLN A 247 -6.37 8.16 -14.79
N GLN A 248 -6.65 8.64 -15.99
CA GLN A 248 -6.05 8.15 -17.23
C GLN A 248 -5.49 9.33 -18.03
N GLY A 249 -4.20 9.29 -18.34
CA GLY A 249 -3.47 10.38 -18.99
C GLY A 249 -2.41 10.94 -18.07
N ASN A 250 -1.92 12.15 -18.34
CA ASN A 250 -0.76 12.69 -17.65
C ASN A 250 -1.11 13.87 -16.75
N ALA A 251 -0.38 14.00 -15.64
CA ALA A 251 -0.49 15.14 -14.73
C ALA A 251 -1.93 15.42 -14.22
N ASN A 252 -2.81 14.43 -14.15
CA ASN A 252 -4.12 14.61 -13.54
C ASN A 252 -3.98 14.68 -12.01
N GLU A 253 -4.81 15.49 -11.38
CA GLU A 253 -4.84 15.67 -9.93
C GLU A 253 -6.22 15.30 -9.38
N LEU A 254 -6.23 14.52 -8.31
CA LEU A 254 -7.42 14.13 -7.57
C LEU A 254 -7.23 14.49 -6.10
N SER A 255 -8.19 15.20 -5.53
CA SER A 255 -8.33 15.35 -4.09
C SER A 255 -9.74 14.91 -3.69
N ALA A 256 -9.85 13.89 -2.85
CA ALA A 256 -11.15 13.42 -2.37
C ALA A 256 -11.14 13.21 -0.86
N THR A 257 -12.02 13.94 -0.17
CA THR A 257 -12.23 13.81 1.27
C THR A 257 -13.68 13.39 1.54
N GLN A 258 -13.85 12.27 2.24
CA GLN A 258 -15.14 11.72 2.64
C GLN A 258 -15.19 11.55 4.15
N THR A 259 -16.12 12.24 4.80
CA THR A 259 -16.36 12.11 6.26
C THR A 259 -17.78 11.62 6.59
N GLY A 260 -18.64 11.48 5.59
CA GLY A 260 -20.03 11.08 5.77
C GLY A 260 -20.29 9.57 5.82
N LEU A 261 -21.29 9.11 6.57
CA LEU A 261 -21.70 7.69 6.64
C LEU A 261 -22.53 7.28 5.40
N GLU A 262 -22.36 6.05 4.92
CA GLU A 262 -23.06 5.54 3.72
C GLU A 262 -22.83 6.43 2.48
N ALA A 263 -21.63 6.96 2.32
CA ALA A 263 -21.32 7.98 1.33
C ALA A 263 -20.40 7.46 0.21
N ARG A 264 -20.60 7.93 -1.02
CA ARG A 264 -19.94 7.42 -2.22
C ARG A 264 -19.31 8.55 -3.03
N ILE A 265 -18.01 8.46 -3.24
CA ILE A 265 -17.28 9.26 -4.23
C ILE A 265 -16.90 8.35 -5.39
N ALA A 266 -17.31 8.71 -6.59
CA ALA A 266 -16.93 8.02 -7.81
C ALA A 266 -16.38 9.01 -8.84
N GLY A 267 -15.48 8.57 -9.72
CA GLY A 267 -15.17 9.41 -10.87
C GLY A 267 -14.05 8.91 -11.78
N ILE A 268 -13.93 9.61 -12.90
CA ILE A 268 -12.93 9.36 -13.93
C ILE A 268 -12.41 10.70 -14.45
N SER A 269 -11.09 10.86 -14.48
CA SER A 269 -10.42 11.94 -15.21
C SER A 269 -9.60 11.34 -16.34
N ALA A 270 -10.04 11.57 -17.58
CA ALA A 270 -9.38 11.08 -18.79
C ALA A 270 -8.85 12.24 -19.64
N GLY A 271 -7.55 12.25 -19.93
CA GLY A 271 -6.81 13.31 -20.61
C GLY A 271 -5.69 13.86 -19.75
N ASP A 272 -5.15 15.01 -20.09
CA ASP A 272 -3.99 15.60 -19.42
C ASP A 272 -4.39 16.80 -18.53
N ALA A 273 -3.71 16.95 -17.39
CA ALA A 273 -3.84 18.09 -16.48
C ALA A 273 -5.26 18.38 -15.97
N ASN A 274 -6.13 17.36 -15.87
CA ASN A 274 -7.44 17.53 -15.25
C ASN A 274 -7.33 17.55 -13.72
N GLN A 275 -8.14 18.38 -13.08
CA GLN A 275 -8.24 18.49 -11.63
C GLN A 275 -9.66 18.15 -11.18
N ALA A 276 -9.78 17.16 -10.29
CA ALA A 276 -11.04 16.76 -9.67
C ALA A 276 -10.94 16.89 -8.15
N THR A 277 -11.86 17.66 -7.54
CA THR A 277 -11.94 17.83 -6.09
C THR A 277 -13.30 17.39 -5.57
N PHE A 278 -13.29 16.59 -4.51
CA PHE A 278 -14.48 16.16 -3.78
C PHE A 278 -14.32 16.47 -2.29
N VAL A 279 -15.30 17.15 -1.72
CA VAL A 279 -15.46 17.29 -0.28
C VAL A 279 -16.88 16.88 0.06
N GLN A 280 -17.03 15.74 0.75
CA GLN A 280 -18.33 15.24 1.17
C GLN A 280 -18.40 15.07 2.69
N SER A 281 -19.47 15.60 3.27
CA SER A 281 -19.89 15.33 4.64
C SER A 281 -21.39 15.00 4.66
N GLY A 282 -21.81 14.16 5.61
CA GLY A 282 -23.24 13.83 5.76
C GLY A 282 -23.60 12.36 5.83
N VAL A 283 -24.87 12.03 5.63
CA VAL A 283 -25.35 10.64 5.56
C VAL A 283 -25.99 10.40 4.20
N ARG A 284 -25.63 9.30 3.51
CA ARG A 284 -26.17 8.95 2.17
C ARG A 284 -25.94 10.01 1.10
N VAL A 285 -24.70 10.48 0.98
CA VAL A 285 -24.29 11.41 -0.08
C VAL A 285 -23.55 10.70 -1.21
N GLU A 286 -23.84 11.05 -2.46
CA GLU A 286 -23.14 10.54 -3.65
C GLU A 286 -22.59 11.70 -4.48
N ALA A 287 -21.31 11.67 -4.79
CA ALA A 287 -20.68 12.63 -5.70
C ALA A 287 -19.96 11.91 -6.82
N GLU A 288 -20.18 12.38 -8.04
CA GLU A 288 -19.55 11.85 -9.24
C GLU A 288 -18.96 12.96 -10.11
N ILE A 289 -17.67 12.82 -10.47
CA ILE A 289 -17.01 13.66 -11.48
C ILE A 289 -16.58 12.77 -12.65
N GLN A 290 -16.98 13.15 -13.86
CA GLN A 290 -16.48 12.60 -15.12
C GLN A 290 -15.86 13.71 -15.97
N GLN A 291 -14.56 13.64 -16.22
CA GLN A 291 -13.84 14.59 -17.07
C GLN A 291 -13.20 13.88 -18.25
N GLN A 292 -13.43 14.39 -19.46
CA GLN A 292 -12.81 13.92 -20.69
C GLN A 292 -12.25 15.11 -21.47
N GLY A 293 -10.94 15.15 -21.68
CA GLY A 293 -10.23 16.25 -22.33
C GLY A 293 -9.11 16.78 -21.45
N ASN A 294 -8.56 17.95 -21.77
CA ASN A 294 -7.37 18.48 -21.12
C ASN A 294 -7.66 19.72 -20.28
N GLY A 295 -7.03 19.82 -19.11
CA GLY A 295 -7.08 21.02 -18.28
C GLY A 295 -8.46 21.33 -17.68
N ASN A 296 -9.35 20.34 -17.56
CA ASN A 296 -10.66 20.55 -16.94
C ASN A 296 -10.53 20.63 -15.42
N LEU A 297 -11.31 21.51 -14.81
CA LEU A 297 -11.44 21.69 -13.36
C LEU A 297 -12.87 21.35 -12.94
N ALA A 298 -13.01 20.38 -12.03
CA ALA A 298 -14.29 20.00 -11.45
C ALA A 298 -14.17 19.95 -9.92
N SER A 299 -15.11 20.59 -9.23
CA SER A 299 -15.18 20.57 -7.77
C SER A 299 -16.59 20.32 -7.28
N ILE A 300 -16.75 19.32 -6.41
CA ILE A 300 -18.00 19.03 -5.71
C ILE A 300 -17.75 19.18 -4.21
N THR A 301 -18.42 20.15 -3.60
CA THR A 301 -18.59 20.26 -2.16
C THR A 301 -20.04 19.95 -1.81
N GLN A 302 -20.25 18.99 -0.91
CA GLN A 302 -21.58 18.55 -0.58
C GLN A 302 -21.68 18.22 0.91
N ASP A 303 -22.60 18.91 1.56
CA ASP A 303 -22.99 18.68 2.95
C ASP A 303 -24.44 18.17 3.01
N THR A 304 -24.80 17.45 4.07
CA THR A 304 -26.21 17.23 4.42
C THR A 304 -26.53 17.87 5.75
N VAL A 305 -27.76 18.35 5.89
CA VAL A 305 -28.28 18.78 7.19
C VAL A 305 -28.23 17.57 8.14
N PRO A 306 -27.64 17.71 9.34
CA PRO A 306 -27.73 16.68 10.38
C PRO A 306 -29.20 16.28 10.58
N ASP A 307 -29.47 14.98 10.63
CA ASP A 307 -30.81 14.37 10.83
C ASP A 307 -31.74 14.29 9.61
N SER A 308 -31.32 14.71 8.41
CA SER A 308 -32.07 14.37 7.21
C SER A 308 -31.71 12.98 6.70
N PHE A 309 -32.70 12.08 6.63
CA PHE A 309 -32.56 10.81 5.90
C PHE A 309 -32.68 10.98 4.38
N SER A 310 -32.85 12.22 3.88
CA SER A 310 -32.85 12.49 2.45
C SER A 310 -31.40 12.45 1.94
N GLY A 311 -31.05 11.40 1.19
CA GLY A 311 -29.78 11.38 0.49
C GLY A 311 -29.64 12.55 -0.48
N ALA A 312 -28.41 12.92 -0.79
CA ALA A 312 -28.10 14.03 -1.70
C ALA A 312 -27.13 13.53 -2.78
N SER A 313 -27.25 14.03 -4.01
CA SER A 313 -26.42 13.60 -5.14
C SER A 313 -25.85 14.78 -5.91
N ALA A 314 -24.58 14.75 -6.26
CA ALA A 314 -23.93 15.76 -7.09
C ALA A 314 -23.21 15.10 -8.26
N PHE A 315 -23.45 15.60 -9.49
CA PHE A 315 -22.79 15.09 -10.69
C PHE A 315 -22.18 16.24 -11.51
N ILE A 316 -20.91 16.11 -11.87
CA ILE A 316 -20.24 16.97 -12.85
C ILE A 316 -19.75 16.10 -14.01
N GLY A 317 -20.24 16.39 -15.22
CA GLY A 317 -19.70 15.85 -16.46
C GLY A 317 -19.08 16.95 -17.31
N GLN A 318 -17.82 16.80 -17.70
CA GLN A 318 -17.12 17.75 -18.59
C GLN A 318 -16.50 17.02 -19.77
N THR A 319 -16.74 17.52 -20.98
CA THR A 319 -16.12 17.02 -22.21
C THR A 319 -15.51 18.17 -23.01
N GLY A 320 -14.27 18.03 -23.46
CA GLY A 320 -13.50 19.09 -24.11
C GLY A 320 -12.46 19.69 -23.16
N ASP A 321 -11.88 20.83 -23.51
CA ASP A 321 -10.69 21.33 -22.82
C ASP A 321 -10.97 22.59 -21.99
N SER A 322 -10.23 22.77 -20.91
CA SER A 322 -10.25 23.97 -20.06
C SER A 322 -11.63 24.33 -19.48
N ASN A 323 -12.53 23.36 -19.31
CA ASN A 323 -13.82 23.61 -18.68
C ASN A 323 -13.69 23.69 -17.16
N SER A 324 -14.50 24.53 -16.52
CA SER A 324 -14.58 24.69 -15.07
C SER A 324 -16.02 24.47 -14.60
N ALA A 325 -16.20 23.56 -13.64
CA ALA A 325 -17.49 23.24 -13.05
C ALA A 325 -17.36 23.15 -11.53
N MET A 326 -18.30 23.78 -10.82
CA MET A 326 -18.35 23.75 -9.37
C MET A 326 -19.78 23.50 -8.88
N ILE A 327 -19.95 22.51 -8.00
CA ILE A 327 -21.19 22.29 -7.25
C ILE A 327 -20.86 22.50 -5.77
N ASP A 328 -21.59 23.39 -5.11
CA ASP A 328 -21.61 23.56 -3.66
C ASP A 328 -23.07 23.43 -3.20
N GLN A 329 -23.40 22.34 -2.51
CA GLN A 329 -24.78 22.02 -2.17
C GLN A 329 -25.00 21.50 -0.74
N VAL A 330 -26.19 21.77 -0.19
CA VAL A 330 -26.71 21.17 1.04
C VAL A 330 -27.98 20.34 0.78
N GLY A 331 -27.92 19.03 1.04
CA GLY A 331 -29.09 18.15 1.12
C GLY A 331 -29.93 17.94 -0.16
N SER A 332 -29.46 18.38 -1.34
CA SER A 332 -30.21 18.38 -2.61
C SER A 332 -29.54 17.56 -3.73
N THR A 333 -30.14 17.52 -4.92
CA THR A 333 -29.53 16.93 -6.13
C THR A 333 -29.09 18.03 -7.10
N ALA A 334 -27.81 18.05 -7.49
CA ALA A 334 -27.29 18.98 -8.50
C ALA A 334 -26.56 18.23 -9.62
N ARG A 335 -26.68 18.78 -10.84
CA ARG A 335 -26.03 18.24 -12.03
C ARG A 335 -25.48 19.37 -12.90
N ILE A 336 -24.20 19.30 -13.22
CA ILE A 336 -23.56 20.10 -14.27
C ILE A 336 -23.15 19.17 -15.41
N THR A 337 -23.40 19.58 -16.65
CA THR A 337 -22.86 18.93 -17.84
C THR A 337 -22.36 20.02 -18.80
N GLN A 338 -21.07 19.99 -19.13
CA GLN A 338 -20.42 20.96 -20.01
C GLN A 338 -19.75 20.24 -21.18
N SER A 339 -19.85 20.84 -22.36
CA SER A 339 -19.16 20.36 -23.57
C SER A 339 -18.55 21.54 -24.32
N GLY A 340 -17.28 21.44 -24.72
CA GLY A 340 -16.57 22.45 -25.50
C GLY A 340 -15.30 22.95 -24.82
N PHE A 341 -14.88 24.16 -25.20
CA PHE A 341 -13.67 24.80 -24.71
C PHE A 341 -14.00 25.94 -23.76
N GLY A 342 -13.39 25.95 -22.56
CA GLY A 342 -13.43 27.12 -21.67
C GLY A 342 -14.75 27.40 -20.97
N ASN A 343 -15.68 26.43 -20.90
CA ASN A 343 -16.97 26.66 -20.26
C ASN A 343 -16.82 26.85 -18.75
N GLN A 344 -17.67 27.68 -18.14
CA GLN A 344 -17.72 27.86 -16.69
C GLN A 344 -19.15 27.65 -16.18
N ALA A 345 -19.33 26.86 -15.13
CA ALA A 345 -20.63 26.61 -14.52
C ALA A 345 -20.47 26.45 -13.01
N THR A 346 -21.38 27.08 -12.27
CA THR A 346 -21.39 26.99 -10.81
C THR A 346 -22.83 26.81 -10.33
N ILE A 347 -23.05 25.82 -9.47
CA ILE A 347 -24.30 25.65 -8.73
C ILE A 347 -24.00 25.92 -7.26
N TYR A 348 -24.73 26.86 -6.68
CA TYR A 348 -24.82 27.06 -5.23
C TYR A 348 -26.24 26.73 -4.78
N GLN A 349 -26.39 25.72 -3.91
CA GLN A 349 -27.66 25.37 -3.25
C GLN A 349 -27.44 25.27 -1.74
N ARG A 350 -28.19 26.02 -0.95
CA ARG A 350 -28.12 26.00 0.52
C ARG A 350 -29.49 25.74 1.11
#